data_AF-A0A351BN03-F1
#
_entry.id   AF-A0A351BN03-F1
#
_cell.length_a   1.000
_cell.length_b   1.000
_cell.length_c   1.000
_cell.angle_alpha   90.00
_cell.angle_beta   90.00
_cell.angle_gamma   90.00
#
_symmetry.space_group_name_H-M   'P 1'
#
loop_
_entity.id
_entity.type
_entity.pdbx_description
1 polymer ?
#
loop_
_entity_poly.entity_id
_entity_poly.type
_entity_poly.pdbx_seq_one_letter_code
_entity_poly.pdbx_strand_id
1 'polypeptide(L)' 'MQIEVGEWGAGNSIYFDIFRGSVSGNEIIPSDSSDPYNRDIYKILKLTEREFQYQHLDNGESFKVKKVADDFQMP' A
#
# COMPACT_ATOMS: atom_id res chain seq x y z
N MET A 1 -18.54 -2.99 -1.28
CA MET A 1 -17.31 -2.24 -1.57
C MET A 1 -16.99 -1.46 -0.31
N GLN A 2 -15.83 -1.72 0.31
CA GLN A 2 -15.36 -0.99 1.48
C GLN A 2 -14.42 0.10 0.98
N ILE A 3 -14.60 1.33 1.45
CA ILE A 3 -13.70 2.43 1.14
C ILE A 3 -12.83 2.64 2.37
N GLU A 4 -11.52 2.53 2.19
CA GLU A 4 -10.54 2.80 3.23
C GLU A 4 -10.09 4.25 3.15
N VAL A 5 -9.83 4.84 4.31
CA VAL A 5 -9.20 6.16 4.42
C VAL A 5 -7.88 6.00 5.17
N GLY A 6 -6.86 6.70 4.72
CA GLY A 6 -5.51 6.50 5.19
C GLY A 6 -4.55 7.56 4.72
N GLU A 7 -3.29 7.36 5.06
CA GLU A 7 -2.16 8.13 4.58
C GLU A 7 -1.18 7.19 3.88
N TRP A 8 -0.73 7.58 2.69
CA TRP A 8 0.22 6.80 1.89
C TRP A 8 1.38 7.70 1.50
N GLY A 9 2.59 7.14 1.45
CA GLY A 9 3.75 7.91 1.07
C GLY A 9 4.92 7.05 0.63
N ALA A 10 5.85 7.69 -0.09
CA ALA A 10 7.11 7.08 -0.48
C ALA A 10 8.25 8.09 -0.43
N GLY A 11 9.40 7.66 0.07
CA GLY A 11 10.61 8.48 0.16
C GLY A 11 11.78 7.71 0.79
N ASN A 12 13.02 8.08 0.44
CA ASN A 12 14.25 7.46 0.98
C ASN A 12 14.22 5.91 1.01
N SER A 13 13.77 5.30 -0.09
CA SER A 13 13.63 3.85 -0.24
C SER A 13 12.61 3.18 0.68
N ILE A 14 11.67 3.94 1.25
CA ILE A 14 10.53 3.46 2.04
C ILE A 14 9.23 3.79 1.29
N TYR A 15 8.31 2.85 1.27
CA TYR A 15 6.91 3.01 0.91
C TYR A 15 6.07 2.62 2.14
N PHE A 16 5.03 3.36 2.45
CA PHE A 16 4.18 3.06 3.61
C PHE A 16 2.73 3.39 3.36
N ASP A 17 1.88 2.76 4.15
CA ASP A 17 0.46 3.01 4.26
C ASP A 17 0.03 2.93 5.72
N ILE A 18 -0.76 3.93 6.12
CA ILE A 18 -1.31 4.08 7.46
C ILE A 18 -2.82 4.08 7.32
N PHE A 19 -3.45 2.99 7.75
CA PHE A 19 -4.89 2.88 7.81
C PHE A 19 -5.46 3.77 8.93
N ARG A 20 -6.41 4.64 8.58
CA ARG A 20 -7.07 5.57 9.51
C ARG A 20 -8.55 5.27 9.76
N GLY A 21 -9.11 4.34 9.00
CA GLY A 21 -10.50 3.93 9.16
C GLY A 21 -11.17 3.57 7.85
N SER A 22 -12.47 3.31 7.91
CA SER A 22 -13.27 2.98 6.74
C SER A 22 -14.51 3.85 6.65
N VAL A 23 -15.01 4.05 5.43
CA VAL A 23 -16.26 4.77 5.19
C VAL A 23 -17.44 3.81 5.28
N SER A 24 -18.42 4.14 6.11
CA SER A 24 -19.71 3.46 6.20
C SER A 24 -20.82 4.48 6.02
N GLY A 25 -21.57 4.35 4.91
CA GLY A 25 -22.53 5.37 4.51
C GLY A 25 -21.85 6.71 4.23
N ASN A 26 -22.16 7.74 5.03
CA ASN A 26 -21.58 9.08 4.95
C ASN A 26 -20.60 9.39 6.09
N GLU A 27 -20.23 8.38 6.89
CA GLU A 27 -19.39 8.55 8.07
C GLU A 27 -18.08 7.77 7.93
N ILE A 28 -17.03 8.30 8.57
CA ILE A 28 -15.77 7.60 8.74
C ILE A 28 -15.81 6.90 10.09
N ILE A 29 -15.65 5.57 10.08
CA ILE A 29 -15.40 4.77 11.27
C ILE A 29 -13.88 4.75 11.47
N PRO A 30 -13.35 5.46 12.48
CA PRO A 30 -11.90 5.60 12.66
C PRO A 30 -11.27 4.30 13.15
N SER A 31 -9.99 4.11 12.80
CA SER A 31 -9.11 3.10 13.40
C SER A 31 -8.03 3.77 14.25
N ASP A 32 -7.39 3.00 15.13
CA ASP A 32 -6.21 3.46 15.84
C ASP A 32 -4.97 3.38 14.95
N SER A 33 -4.56 4.51 14.38
CA SER A 33 -3.33 4.60 13.56
C SER A 33 -2.04 4.43 14.36
N SER A 34 -2.14 4.33 15.70
CA SER A 34 -1.04 3.95 16.58
C SER A 34 -0.84 2.44 16.68
N ASP A 35 -1.82 1.63 16.23
CA ASP A 35 -1.73 0.17 16.15
C ASP A 35 -0.77 -0.24 15.02
N PRO A 36 0.26 -1.06 15.28
CA PRO A 36 1.14 -1.57 14.23
C PRO A 36 0.42 -2.36 13.14
N TYR A 37 -0.72 -3.00 13.41
CA TYR A 37 -1.50 -3.71 12.37
C TYR A 37 -2.20 -2.77 11.39
N ASN A 38 -2.24 -1.47 11.69
CA ASN A 38 -2.78 -0.43 10.80
C ASN A 38 -1.68 0.33 10.07
N ARG A 39 -0.44 -0.17 10.10
CA ARG A 39 0.72 0.47 9.48
C ARG A 39 1.59 -0.56 8.80
N ASP A 40 1.52 -0.57 7.49
CA ASP A 40 2.45 -1.36 6.71
C ASP A 40 3.60 -0.48 6.22
N ILE A 41 4.82 -0.96 6.43
CA ILE A 41 6.03 -0.26 6.00
C ILE A 41 6.85 -1.21 5.15
N TYR A 42 7.24 -0.73 3.98
CA TYR A 42 7.94 -1.51 2.98
C TYR A 42 9.25 -0.85 2.60
N LYS A 43 10.28 -1.67 2.43
CA LYS A 43 11.52 -1.27 1.75
C LYS A 43 11.33 -1.35 0.25
N ILE A 44 11.54 -0.24 -0.44
CA ILE A 44 11.61 -0.19 -1.91
C ILE A 44 12.91 -0.89 -2.34
N LEU A 45 12.78 -2.02 -3.03
CA LEU A 45 13.91 -2.78 -3.57
C LEU A 45 14.26 -2.30 -4.99
N LYS A 46 13.25 -1.96 -5.79
CA LYS A 46 13.40 -1.45 -7.15
C LYS A 46 12.20 -0.59 -7.52
N LEU A 47 12.42 0.60 -8.05
CA LEU A 47 11.36 1.44 -8.60
C LEU A 47 11.79 2.01 -9.95
N THR A 48 11.05 1.64 -10.99
CA THR A 48 11.25 2.07 -12.38
C THR A 48 9.88 2.31 -13.02
N GLU A 49 9.84 2.90 -14.21
CA GLU A 49 8.59 3.11 -14.96
C GLU A 49 7.82 1.82 -15.32
N ARG A 50 8.48 0.65 -15.28
CA ARG A 50 7.90 -0.64 -15.67
C ARG A 50 7.71 -1.61 -14.52
N GLU A 51 8.33 -1.35 -13.39
CA GLU A 51 8.50 -2.33 -12.33
C GLU A 51 8.66 -1.65 -10.98
N PHE A 52 7.88 -2.14 -10.01
CA PHE A 52 8.00 -1.82 -8.60
C PHE A 52 8.19 -3.12 -7.80
N GLN A 53 9.31 -3.23 -7.11
CA GLN A 53 9.58 -4.30 -6.16
C GLN A 53 9.74 -3.70 -4.78
N TYR A 54 9.08 -4.31 -3.80
CA TYR A 54 9.11 -3.85 -2.42
C TYR A 54 8.99 -5.04 -1.46
N GLN A 55 9.54 -4.89 -0.27
CA GLN A 55 9.56 -5.92 0.76
C GLN A 55 8.95 -5.36 2.04
N HIS A 56 7.99 -6.08 2.61
CA HIS A 56 7.40 -5.75 3.88
C HIS A 56 8.46 -5.85 4.98
N LEU A 57 8.61 -4.80 5.79
CA LEU A 57 9.71 -4.74 6.77
C LEU A 57 9.54 -5.75 7.90
N ASP A 58 8.31 -5.97 8.38
CA ASP A 58 8.10 -6.86 9.54
C ASP A 58 8.19 -8.35 9.21
N ASN A 59 7.57 -8.81 8.12
CA ASN A 59 7.51 -10.24 7.79
C ASN A 59 8.46 -10.67 6.65
N GLY A 60 9.14 -9.73 5.98
CA GLY A 60 10.09 -9.99 4.91
C GLY A 60 9.48 -10.42 3.58
N GLU A 61 8.14 -10.47 3.47
CA GLU A 61 7.45 -10.82 2.22
C GLU A 61 7.77 -9.81 1.13
N SER A 62 8.04 -10.31 -0.07
CA SER A 62 8.45 -9.47 -1.21
C SER A 62 7.42 -9.52 -2.31
N PHE A 63 7.07 -8.35 -2.80
CA PHE A 63 6.07 -8.13 -3.82
C PHE A 63 6.70 -7.54 -5.06
N LYS A 64 6.09 -7.84 -6.21
CA LYS A 64 6.53 -7.35 -7.51
C LYS A 64 5.35 -6.98 -8.38
N VAL A 65 5.26 -5.71 -8.70
CA VAL A 65 4.30 -5.14 -9.63
C VAL A 65 4.99 -4.87 -10.96
N LYS A 66 4.36 -5.25 -12.06
CA LYS A 66 4.79 -4.95 -13.41
C LYS A 66 3.71 -4.13 -14.12
N LYS A 67 4.13 -3.03 -14.76
CA LYS A 67 3.26 -2.29 -15.68
C LYS A 67 2.97 -3.16 -16.90
N VAL A 68 1.70 -3.35 -17.21
CA VAL A 68 1.24 -4.02 -18.43
C VAL A 68 0.97 -2.98 -19.53
N ALA A 69 0.78 -3.45 -20.76
CA ALA A 69 0.34 -2.59 -21.87
C ALA A 69 -1.09 -2.07 -21.61
N ASP A 70 -1.43 -0.93 -22.22
CA ASP A 70 -2.73 -0.28 -21.99
C ASP A 70 -3.92 -1.12 -22.49
N ASP A 71 -3.68 -1.99 -23.47
CA ASP A 71 -4.64 -2.92 -24.06
C ASP A 71 -4.59 -4.34 -23.44
N PHE A 72 -3.83 -4.52 -22.36
CA PHE A 72 -3.72 -5.81 -21.69
C PHE A 72 -5.07 -6.28 -21.13
N GLN A 73 -5.37 -7.56 -21.34
CA GLN A 73 -6.49 -8.23 -20.69
C GLN A 73 -5.98 -9.38 -19.83
N MET A 74 -6.54 -9.50 -18.63
CA MET A 74 -6.31 -10.68 -17.79
C MET A 74 -6.84 -11.91 -18.53
N PRO A 75 -6.08 -13.02 -18.56
CA PRO A 75 -6.53 -14.27 -19.15
C PRO A 75 -7.77 -14.84 -18.45
#